data_AF-A0A6V7XKH1-F1
#
_entry.id   AF-A0A6V7XKH1-F1
#
_cell.length_a   1.000
_cell.length_b   1.000
_cell.length_c   1.000
_cell.angle_alpha   90.00
_cell.angle_beta   90.00
_cell.angle_gamma   90.00
#
_symmetry.space_group_name_H-M   'P 1'
#
loop_
_entity.id
_entity.type
_entity.pdbx_description
1 polymer ?
#
loop_
_entity_poly.entity_id
_entity_poly.type
_entity_poly.pdbx_seq_one_letter_code
_entity_poly.pdbx_strand_id
1 'polypeptide(L)'
;MQTALPPLLSPEELKQTCIGGGGCDNFLEKEKHPLIGPETEVRFARMHGQRLIYEDEGTTCIVHRMNNSRRYDENKEELTFDFSTELEKGYITLCNSYPKWKTVQSLGCASLEKNIELATLLFNNCVLMLRQKEKK
;
A
#
# COMPACT_ATOMS: atom_id res chain seq x y z
N MET A 1 7.11 -8.91 -11.56
CA MET A 1 8.11 -8.96 -10.44
C MET A 1 8.15 -10.35 -9.78
N GLN A 2 7.87 -11.41 -10.53
CA GLN A 2 7.61 -12.76 -10.02
C GLN A 2 8.79 -13.43 -9.28
N THR A 3 10.00 -13.32 -9.80
CA THR A 3 11.20 -14.02 -9.28
C THR A 3 11.90 -13.29 -8.13
N ALA A 4 11.39 -12.12 -7.76
CA ALA A 4 12.00 -11.29 -6.74
C ALA A 4 11.64 -11.81 -5.33
N LEU A 5 12.60 -11.81 -4.40
CA LEU A 5 12.34 -12.21 -3.00
C LEU A 5 11.27 -11.31 -2.33
N PRO A 6 10.55 -11.72 -1.29
CA PRO A 6 9.79 -10.74 -0.51
C PRO A 6 10.76 -9.76 0.20
N PRO A 7 10.37 -8.51 0.45
CA PRO A 7 11.19 -7.59 1.23
C PRO A 7 11.24 -8.03 2.70
N LEU A 8 12.39 -7.84 3.33
CA LEU A 8 12.50 -7.98 4.78
C LEU A 8 12.01 -6.68 5.43
N LEU A 9 10.92 -6.78 6.20
CA LEU A 9 10.41 -5.71 7.05
C LEU A 9 10.93 -5.92 8.47
N SER A 10 11.37 -4.85 9.10
CA SER A 10 11.69 -4.90 10.53
C SER A 10 10.41 -5.15 11.35
N PRO A 11 10.50 -5.66 12.59
CA PRO A 11 9.33 -5.87 13.44
C PRO A 11 8.50 -4.59 13.67
N GLU A 12 9.15 -3.42 13.68
CA GLU A 12 8.48 -2.12 13.82
C GLU A 12 7.70 -1.75 12.55
N GLU A 13 8.30 -1.93 11.37
CA GLU A 13 7.63 -1.70 10.09
C GLU A 13 6.48 -2.69 9.87
N LEU A 14 6.65 -3.95 10.30
CA LEU A 14 5.62 -4.98 10.16
C LEU A 14 4.35 -4.59 10.92
N LYS A 15 4.45 -3.96 12.10
CA LYS A 15 3.30 -3.44 12.86
C LYS A 15 2.54 -2.32 12.14
N GLN A 16 3.18 -1.67 11.16
CA GLN A 16 2.59 -0.60 10.36
C GLN A 16 1.95 -1.10 9.07
N THR A 17 2.04 -2.41 8.76
CA THR A 17 1.39 -3.04 7.61
C THR A 17 0.17 -3.86 8.02
N CYS A 18 -0.55 -4.36 7.01
CA CYS A 18 -1.71 -5.22 7.18
C CYS A 18 -1.41 -6.57 7.88
N ILE A 19 -0.18 -7.09 7.77
CA ILE A 19 0.22 -8.43 8.26
C ILE A 19 0.68 -8.41 9.74
N GLY A 20 1.46 -7.42 10.15
CA GLY A 20 2.00 -7.37 11.52
C GLY A 20 1.04 -6.81 12.57
N GLY A 21 -0.17 -6.43 12.15
CA GLY A 21 -1.24 -6.03 13.03
C GLY A 21 -1.92 -7.23 13.69
N GLY A 22 -1.22 -8.05 14.48
CA GLY A 22 -1.84 -8.99 15.42
C GLY A 22 -2.57 -8.31 16.59
N GLY A 23 -3.04 -7.07 16.37
CA GLY A 23 -3.34 -6.07 17.38
C GLY A 23 -3.23 -4.66 16.80
N CYS A 24 -3.82 -4.44 15.62
CA CYS A 24 -4.23 -3.10 15.22
C CYS A 24 -5.42 -2.66 16.09
N ASP A 25 -5.28 -2.67 17.42
CA ASP A 25 -6.34 -2.26 18.35
C ASP A 25 -6.70 -0.77 18.18
N ASN A 26 -5.85 -0.01 17.47
CA ASN A 26 -6.11 1.39 17.11
C ASN A 26 -6.67 1.59 15.69
N PHE A 27 -6.78 0.55 14.86
CA PHE A 27 -7.24 0.67 13.46
C PHE A 27 -8.36 -0.31 13.08
N LEU A 28 -8.54 -1.40 13.82
CA LEU A 28 -9.58 -2.40 13.60
C LEU A 28 -10.51 -2.41 14.82
N GLU A 29 -11.68 -1.78 14.69
CA GLU A 29 -12.86 -2.31 15.36
C GLU A 29 -13.04 -3.75 14.86
N LYS A 30 -13.33 -4.70 15.76
CA LYS A 30 -13.28 -6.16 15.57
C LYS A 30 -13.96 -6.75 14.32
N GLU A 31 -14.65 -5.95 13.50
CA GLU A 31 -15.28 -6.37 12.24
C GLU A 31 -15.23 -5.29 11.11
N LYS A 32 -14.37 -4.26 11.18
CA LYS A 32 -14.40 -3.13 10.23
C LYS A 32 -13.04 -2.75 9.67
N HIS A 33 -13.09 -2.33 8.40
CA HIS A 33 -12.02 -1.74 7.59
C HIS A 33 -11.08 -0.81 8.39
N PRO A 34 -9.79 -0.73 8.01
CA PRO A 34 -8.85 0.18 8.66
C PRO A 34 -9.42 1.60 8.66
N LEU A 35 -9.49 2.24 9.84
CA LEU A 35 -9.86 3.65 10.00
C LEU A 35 -8.78 4.56 9.38
N ILE A 36 -8.71 4.59 8.05
CA ILE A 36 -7.85 5.49 7.29
C ILE A 36 -8.59 6.82 7.16
N GLY A 37 -8.13 7.80 7.95
CA GLY A 37 -8.66 9.17 7.93
C GLY A 37 -7.80 10.12 7.09
N PRO A 38 -8.25 11.38 6.91
CA PRO A 38 -7.51 12.40 6.16
C PRO A 38 -6.12 12.71 6.74
N GLU A 39 -5.99 12.69 8.07
CA GLU A 39 -4.75 12.98 8.80
C GLU A 39 -3.81 11.77 8.95
N THR A 40 -4.25 10.57 8.53
CA THR A 40 -3.42 9.36 8.62
C THR A 40 -2.18 9.53 7.75
N GLU A 41 -1.01 9.24 8.29
CA GLU A 41 0.23 9.27 7.53
C GLU A 41 0.44 7.93 6.81
N VAL A 42 0.70 8.00 5.52
CA VAL A 42 0.93 6.88 4.62
C VAL A 42 2.31 6.96 3.99
N ARG A 43 2.90 5.79 3.71
CA ARG A 43 4.14 5.64 2.95
C ARG A 43 4.20 4.24 2.35
N PHE A 44 4.79 4.08 1.16
CA PHE A 44 5.08 2.75 0.64
C PHE A 44 5.98 1.95 1.58
N ALA A 45 5.73 0.64 1.69
CA ALA A 45 6.60 -0.28 2.41
C ALA A 45 8.02 -0.24 1.83
N ARG A 46 8.14 -0.32 0.51
CA ARG A 46 9.41 -0.21 -0.24
C ARG A 46 9.17 0.52 -1.57
N MET A 47 10.13 1.29 -2.06
CA MET A 47 9.98 2.01 -3.35
C MET A 47 9.76 1.06 -4.52
N HIS A 48 10.58 0.01 -4.61
CA HIS A 48 10.56 -0.96 -5.71
C HIS A 48 9.86 -2.26 -5.31
N GLY A 49 8.90 -2.18 -4.38
CA GLY A 49 8.06 -3.31 -3.97
C GLY A 49 6.86 -3.54 -4.89
N GLN A 50 6.55 -2.55 -5.73
CA GLN A 50 5.35 -2.47 -6.55
C GLN A 50 5.61 -1.68 -7.84
N ARG A 51 4.83 -1.94 -8.88
CA ARG A 51 4.82 -1.20 -10.15
C ARG A 51 3.39 -1.13 -10.68
N LEU A 52 2.98 0.06 -11.13
CA LEU A 52 1.76 0.24 -11.91
C LEU A 52 2.03 -0.15 -13.37
N ILE A 53 1.20 -1.01 -13.93
CA ILE A 53 1.27 -1.50 -15.30
C ILE A 53 -0.06 -1.19 -16.02
N TYR A 54 0.04 -0.77 -17.26
CA TYR A 54 -1.08 -0.63 -18.19
C TYR A 54 -1.05 -1.85 -19.10
N GLU A 55 -2.06 -2.71 -18.99
CA GLU A 55 -2.16 -3.92 -19.81
C GLU A 55 -2.82 -3.60 -21.16
N ASP A 56 -3.91 -2.84 -21.14
CA ASP A 56 -4.69 -2.41 -22.32
C ASP A 56 -5.24 -0.98 -22.14
N GLU A 57 -5.98 -0.47 -23.14
CA GLU A 57 -6.72 0.81 -23.05
C GLU A 57 -7.82 0.74 -21.97
N GLY A 58 -7.44 1.10 -20.74
CA GLY A 58 -8.34 1.17 -19.59
C GLY A 58 -8.15 0.06 -18.55
N THR A 59 -7.28 -0.93 -18.81
CA THR A 59 -6.96 -1.98 -17.85
C THR A 59 -5.61 -1.68 -17.20
N THR A 60 -5.64 -1.31 -15.91
CA THR A 60 -4.43 -1.08 -15.12
C THR A 60 -4.37 -2.00 -13.92
N CYS A 61 -3.18 -2.51 -13.63
CA CYS A 61 -2.93 -3.37 -12.47
C CYS A 61 -1.68 -2.91 -11.74
N ILE A 62 -1.60 -3.22 -10.45
CA ILE A 62 -0.35 -3.11 -9.70
C ILE A 62 0.23 -4.49 -9.54
N VAL A 63 1.46 -4.67 -10.02
CA VAL A 63 2.30 -5.83 -9.74
C VAL A 63 3.12 -5.55 -8.49
N HIS A 64 3.22 -6.50 -7.57
CA HIS A 64 4.05 -6.35 -6.38
C HIS A 64 4.82 -7.63 -6.00
N ARG A 65 5.77 -7.50 -5.08
CA ARG A 65 6.59 -8.62 -4.53
C ARG A 65 6.43 -8.80 -3.02
N MET A 66 5.50 -8.09 -2.40
CA MET A 66 5.37 -8.04 -0.93
C MET A 66 5.10 -9.42 -0.30
N ASN A 67 4.42 -10.30 -1.03
CA ASN A 67 4.02 -11.63 -0.56
C ASN A 67 4.60 -12.77 -1.40
N ASN A 68 5.71 -12.52 -2.12
CA ASN A 68 6.39 -13.57 -2.87
C ASN A 68 6.96 -14.64 -1.92
N SER A 69 6.99 -15.89 -2.35
CA SER A 69 7.78 -16.92 -1.68
C SER A 69 9.27 -16.59 -1.76
N ARG A 70 10.01 -17.01 -0.72
CA ARG A 70 11.48 -16.99 -0.70
C ARG A 70 12.08 -18.13 -1.53
N ARG A 71 11.28 -19.11 -1.93
CA ARG A 71 11.68 -20.21 -2.81
C ARG A 71 11.33 -19.83 -4.24
N TYR A 72 12.32 -19.90 -5.12
CA TYR A 72 12.22 -19.42 -6.50
C TYR A 72 11.08 -20.11 -7.28
N ASP A 73 10.93 -21.43 -7.15
CA ASP A 73 9.96 -22.23 -7.93
C ASP A 73 8.52 -22.18 -7.40
N GLU A 74 8.27 -21.51 -6.27
CA GLU A 74 6.92 -21.48 -5.65
C GLU A 74 6.04 -20.34 -6.19
N ASN A 75 6.63 -19.29 -6.76
CA ASN A 75 5.88 -18.17 -7.34
C ASN A 75 5.50 -18.52 -8.79
N LYS A 76 4.35 -19.17 -8.98
CA LYS A 76 3.88 -19.59 -10.32
C LYS A 76 3.36 -18.44 -11.19
N GLU A 77 2.86 -17.38 -10.57
CA GLU A 77 2.26 -16.22 -11.24
C GLU A 77 2.75 -14.92 -10.60
N GLU A 78 2.63 -13.80 -11.33
CA GLU A 78 2.90 -12.48 -10.77
C GLU A 78 1.80 -12.10 -9.77
N LEU A 79 2.17 -11.58 -8.60
CA LEU A 79 1.17 -11.04 -7.67
C LEU A 79 0.69 -9.70 -8.18
N THR A 80 -0.58 -9.65 -8.57
CA THR A 80 -1.23 -8.46 -9.11
C THR A 80 -2.54 -8.17 -8.39
N PHE A 81 -2.98 -6.91 -8.44
CA PHE A 81 -4.34 -6.51 -8.09
C PHE A 81 -4.79 -5.35 -8.97
N ASP A 82 -6.11 -5.27 -9.17
CA ASP A 82 -6.73 -4.26 -10.03
C ASP A 82 -6.50 -2.85 -9.48
N PHE A 83 -6.21 -1.92 -10.39
CA PHE A 83 -5.99 -0.53 -10.06
C PHE A 83 -6.86 0.35 -10.95
N SER A 84 -7.52 1.34 -10.37
CA SER A 84 -8.28 2.33 -11.13
C SER A 84 -7.41 3.51 -11.55
N THR A 85 -7.47 3.90 -12.82
CA THR A 85 -6.75 5.05 -13.38
C THR A 85 -7.12 6.37 -12.70
N GLU A 86 -8.29 6.47 -12.06
CA GLU A 86 -8.70 7.63 -11.26
C GLU A 86 -7.77 7.91 -10.07
N LEU A 87 -7.08 6.87 -9.59
CA LEU A 87 -6.20 6.91 -8.42
C LEU A 87 -4.73 7.18 -8.79
N GLU A 88 -4.41 7.28 -10.08
CA GLU A 88 -3.04 7.39 -10.62
C GLU A 88 -2.29 8.60 -10.03
N LYS A 89 -2.95 9.76 -9.93
CA LYS A 89 -2.33 10.97 -9.36
C LYS A 89 -1.85 10.74 -7.93
N GLY A 90 -2.66 10.10 -7.10
CA GLY A 90 -2.28 9.76 -5.73
C GLY A 90 -1.12 8.78 -5.66
N TYR A 91 -1.12 7.78 -6.55
CA TYR A 91 -0.02 6.81 -6.64
C TYR A 91 1.29 7.48 -7.04
N ILE A 92 1.29 8.37 -8.03
CA ILE A 92 2.47 9.14 -8.46
C ILE A 92 2.98 10.01 -7.31
N THR A 93 2.10 10.66 -6.55
CA THR A 93 2.48 11.44 -5.36
C THR A 93 3.19 10.56 -4.31
N LEU A 94 2.72 9.34 -4.08
CA LEU A 94 3.39 8.38 -3.19
C LEU A 94 4.77 7.98 -3.71
N CYS A 95 4.90 7.70 -5.02
CA CYS A 95 6.18 7.36 -5.64
C CYS A 95 7.20 8.50 -5.48
N ASN A 96 6.78 9.73 -5.79
CA ASN A 96 7.65 10.91 -5.74
C ASN A 96 8.02 11.33 -4.31
N SER A 97 7.21 10.96 -3.31
CA SER A 97 7.45 11.34 -1.92
C SER A 97 8.24 10.31 -1.13
N TYR A 98 8.35 9.06 -1.58
CA TYR A 98 9.14 8.04 -0.90
C TYR A 98 10.61 8.50 -0.71
N PRO A 99 11.23 8.33 0.47
CA PRO A 99 10.77 7.58 1.65
C PRO A 99 10.06 8.44 2.71
N LYS A 100 9.54 9.63 2.36
CA LYS A 100 8.85 10.53 3.29
C LYS A 100 7.40 10.06 3.51
N TRP A 101 6.89 10.35 4.71
CA TRP A 101 5.48 10.16 5.04
C TRP A 101 4.64 11.30 4.46
N LYS A 102 3.43 10.97 4.02
CA LYS A 102 2.43 11.91 3.51
C LYS A 102 1.10 11.67 4.19
N THR A 103 0.31 12.70 4.42
CA THR A 103 -1.06 12.51 4.90
C THR A 103 -1.97 12.07 3.76
N VAL A 104 -3.00 11.28 4.04
CA VAL A 104 -3.98 10.82 3.04
C VAL A 104 -4.60 12.00 2.29
N GLN A 105 -4.94 13.09 2.98
CA GLN A 105 -5.50 14.28 2.33
C GLN A 105 -4.54 14.95 1.33
N SER A 106 -3.23 14.72 1.45
CA SER A 106 -2.20 15.33 0.59
C SER A 106 -1.85 14.51 -0.67
N LEU A 107 -2.53 13.37 -0.91
CA LEU A 107 -2.23 12.48 -2.04
C LEU A 107 -2.62 13.08 -3.40
N GLY A 108 -3.65 13.93 -3.44
CA GLY A 108 -4.01 14.68 -4.64
C GLY A 108 -4.84 13.90 -5.67
N CYS A 109 -5.56 12.85 -5.28
CA CYS A 109 -6.65 12.30 -6.09
C CYS A 109 -7.80 13.32 -6.25
N ALA A 110 -8.78 13.00 -7.10
CA ALA A 110 -9.90 13.89 -7.42
C ALA A 110 -10.74 14.31 -6.19
N SER A 111 -10.85 13.44 -5.18
CA SER A 111 -11.55 13.72 -3.93
C SER A 111 -10.84 13.08 -2.73
N LEU A 112 -11.22 13.48 -1.51
CA LEU A 112 -10.72 12.85 -0.28
C LEU A 112 -11.12 11.37 -0.20
N GLU A 113 -12.33 11.03 -0.64
CA GLU A 113 -12.81 9.64 -0.70
C GLU A 113 -11.88 8.80 -1.59
N LYS A 114 -11.47 9.32 -2.75
CA LYS A 114 -10.51 8.66 -3.64
C LYS A 114 -9.11 8.53 -3.03
N ASN A 115 -8.67 9.49 -2.22
CA ASN A 115 -7.42 9.34 -1.47
C ASN A 115 -7.51 8.19 -0.45
N ILE A 116 -8.63 8.08 0.27
CA ILE A 116 -8.88 7.01 1.25
C ILE A 116 -9.01 5.66 0.53
N GLU A 117 -9.70 5.61 -0.61
CA GLU A 117 -9.84 4.43 -1.46
C GLU A 117 -8.46 3.90 -1.89
N LEU A 118 -7.60 4.78 -2.42
CA LEU A 118 -6.23 4.43 -2.80
C LEU A 118 -5.43 3.89 -1.60
N ALA A 119 -5.45 4.60 -0.47
CA ALA A 119 -4.69 4.20 0.70
C ALA A 119 -5.16 2.83 1.24
N THR A 120 -6.47 2.59 1.23
CA THR A 120 -7.07 1.31 1.66
C THR A 120 -6.67 0.17 0.72
N LEU A 121 -6.77 0.37 -0.59
CA LEU A 121 -6.40 -0.60 -1.60
C LEU A 121 -4.93 -1.04 -1.44
N LEU A 122 -4.01 -0.08 -1.34
CA LEU A 122 -2.58 -0.36 -1.21
C LEU A 122 -2.23 -0.98 0.15
N PHE A 123 -2.92 -0.58 1.23
CA PHE A 123 -2.71 -1.12 2.57
C PHE A 123 -3.15 -2.57 2.68
N ASN A 124 -4.32 -2.92 2.14
CA ASN A 124 -4.85 -4.28 2.17
C ASN A 124 -3.93 -5.28 1.44
N ASN A 125 -3.22 -4.82 0.39
CA ASN A 125 -2.22 -5.60 -0.33
C ASN A 125 -0.82 -5.53 0.30
N CYS A 126 -0.71 -4.96 1.51
CA CYS A 126 0.54 -4.77 2.26
C CYS A 126 1.65 -4.00 1.50
N VAL A 127 1.27 -3.22 0.50
CA VAL A 127 2.17 -2.34 -0.26
C VAL A 127 2.40 -1.02 0.48
N LEU A 128 1.44 -0.63 1.32
CA LEU A 128 1.46 0.61 2.11
C LEU A 128 1.66 0.33 3.60
N MET A 129 2.30 1.29 4.28
CA MET A 129 2.39 1.38 5.73
C MET A 129 1.59 2.58 6.23
N LEU A 130 1.03 2.44 7.43
CA LEU A 130 0.29 3.49 8.13
C LEU A 130 1.01 3.91 9.41
N ARG A 131 0.93 5.19 9.72
CA ARG A 131 1.33 5.73 11.02
C ARG A 131 0.28 6.76 11.48
N GLN A 132 -0.06 6.73 12.76
CA GLN A 132 -0.81 7.83 13.35
C GLN A 132 0.15 8.96 13.69
N LYS A 133 -0.27 10.19 13.37
CA LYS A 133 0.45 11.37 13.84
C LYS A 133 0.36 11.39 15.37
N GLU A 134 1.47 11.20 16.05
CA GLU A 134 1.53 11.34 17.50
C GLU A 134 1.06 12.75 17.84
N LYS A 135 -0.04 12.86 18.60
CA LYS A 135 -0.45 14.14 19.19
C LYS A 135 0.61 14.48 20.24
N LYS A 136 1.48 15.43 19.91
CA LYS A 136 2.36 16.08 20.88
C LYS A 136 1.55 16.92 21.85
#